data_AF-S0AMX1-F1
#
_entry.id   AF-S0AMX1-F1
#
_cell.length_a   1.000
_cell.length_b   1.000
_cell.length_c   1.000
_cell.angle_alpha   90.00
_cell.angle_beta   90.00
_cell.angle_gamma   90.00
#
_symmetry.space_group_name_H-M   'P 1'
#
loop_
_entity.id
_entity.type
_entity.pdbx_description
1 polymer ?
#
loop_
_entity_poly.entity_id
_entity_poly.type
_entity_poly.pdbx_seq_one_letter_code
_entity_poly.pdbx_strand_id
1 'polypeptide(L)'
;MYDAWNTLCALAFTADKIEVPKSIGNPMETGLFVRSVGSPRGQIRDYRGNVDGSNLGIHVVEFLGHYEVHVDRFDPYKKPVEHLIVDSPGTLLEIPLLLRLMKKR
;
A
#
# COMPACT_ATOMS: atom_id res chain seq x y z
N MET A 1 8.02 -20.48 -4.68
CA MET A 1 7.08 -20.96 -3.64
C MET A 1 5.80 -20.17 -3.86
N TYR A 2 4.69 -20.83 -4.20
CA TYR A 2 3.41 -20.14 -4.38
C TYR A 2 2.81 -19.93 -2.99
N ASP A 3 3.03 -18.76 -2.41
CA ASP A 3 2.27 -18.37 -1.21
C ASP A 3 0.90 -17.81 -1.62
N ALA A 4 -0.05 -17.85 -0.69
CA ALA A 4 -1.41 -17.37 -0.95
C ALA A 4 -1.42 -15.87 -1.32
N TRP A 5 -0.43 -15.11 -0.83
CA TRP A 5 -0.28 -13.69 -1.09
C TRP A 5 -0.03 -13.38 -2.56
N ASN A 6 0.76 -14.18 -3.29
CA ASN A 6 0.93 -14.00 -4.74
C ASN A 6 -0.40 -14.06 -5.50
N THR A 7 -1.25 -15.04 -5.17
CA THR A 7 -2.59 -15.16 -5.76
C THR A 7 -3.46 -13.96 -5.41
N LEU A 8 -3.42 -13.50 -4.15
CA LEU A 8 -4.17 -12.32 -3.71
C LEU A 8 -3.71 -11.04 -4.42
N CYS A 9 -2.40 -10.86 -4.64
CA CYS A 9 -1.87 -9.73 -5.41
C CYS A 9 -2.39 -9.74 -6.86
N ALA A 10 -2.40 -10.92 -7.50
CA ALA A 10 -2.94 -11.08 -8.84
C ALA A 10 -4.45 -10.79 -8.89
N LEU A 11 -5.22 -11.24 -7.88
CA LEU A 11 -6.64 -10.93 -7.76
C LEU A 11 -6.87 -9.43 -7.56
N ALA A 12 -6.11 -8.79 -6.66
CA ALA A 12 -6.17 -7.35 -6.42
C ALA A 12 -5.91 -6.54 -7.69
N PHE A 13 -4.95 -6.96 -8.51
CA PHE A 13 -4.66 -6.32 -9.80
C PHE A 13 -5.88 -6.34 -10.75
N THR A 14 -6.63 -7.44 -10.77
CA THR A 14 -7.82 -7.57 -11.64
C THR A 14 -9.07 -6.90 -11.07
N ALA A 15 -9.21 -6.86 -9.76
CA ALA A 15 -10.41 -6.40 -9.06
C ALA A 15 -10.30 -4.96 -8.53
N ASP A 16 -9.20 -4.26 -8.83
CA ASP A 16 -8.80 -2.94 -8.29
C ASP A 16 -8.45 -3.00 -6.79
N LYS A 17 -9.33 -3.58 -5.97
CA LYS A 17 -9.14 -3.79 -4.53
C LYS A 17 -9.84 -5.05 -4.06
N ILE A 18 -9.23 -5.78 -3.14
CA ILE A 18 -9.84 -6.92 -2.44
C ILE A 18 -9.73 -6.78 -0.93
N GLU A 19 -10.69 -7.37 -0.23
CA GLU A 19 -10.62 -7.59 1.21
C GLU A 19 -10.24 -9.05 1.49
N VAL A 20 -9.33 -9.25 2.44
CA VAL A 20 -8.74 -10.55 2.74
C VAL A 20 -8.84 -10.82 4.24
N PRO A 21 -9.34 -11.99 4.68
CA PRO A 21 -9.41 -12.33 6.10
C PRO A 21 -8.02 -12.51 6.70
N LYS A 22 -7.87 -12.19 8.00
CA LYS A 22 -6.61 -12.35 8.75
C LYS A 22 -6.08 -13.78 8.82
N SER A 23 -6.95 -14.77 8.61
CA SER A 23 -6.58 -16.19 8.63
C SER A 23 -5.57 -16.58 7.55
N ILE A 24 -5.31 -15.71 6.56
CA ILE A 24 -4.32 -15.94 5.52
C ILE A 24 -2.86 -15.87 6.01
N GLY A 25 -2.64 -15.32 7.20
CA GLY A 25 -1.30 -15.12 7.76
C GLY A 25 -0.73 -13.73 7.49
N ASN A 26 0.46 -13.46 8.03
CA ASN A 26 1.09 -12.15 7.99
C ASN A 26 1.81 -11.93 6.64
N PRO A 27 1.56 -10.83 5.91
CA PRO A 27 2.22 -10.58 4.62
C PRO A 27 3.75 -10.51 4.71
N MET A 28 4.32 -10.09 5.85
CA MET A 28 5.78 -10.00 6.02
C MET A 28 6.50 -11.35 5.96
N GLU A 29 5.80 -12.46 6.26
CA GLU A 29 6.41 -13.80 6.27
C GLU A 29 6.77 -14.29 4.86
N THR A 30 6.22 -13.66 3.82
CA THR A 30 6.48 -13.97 2.41
C THR A 30 7.85 -13.45 1.93
N GLY A 31 8.40 -12.43 2.60
CA GLY A 31 9.55 -11.67 2.10
C GLY A 31 9.24 -10.73 0.92
N LEU A 32 7.99 -10.71 0.41
CA LEU A 32 7.57 -9.85 -0.70
C LEU A 32 7.23 -8.42 -0.26
N PHE A 33 6.98 -8.23 1.04
CA PHE A 33 6.47 -6.99 1.60
C PHE A 33 7.42 -6.38 2.62
N VAL A 34 7.44 -5.05 2.64
CA VAL A 34 8.10 -4.24 3.66
C VAL A 34 7.09 -3.34 4.36
N ARG A 35 7.43 -2.86 5.56
CA ARG A 35 6.62 -1.87 6.27
C ARG A 35 6.56 -0.55 5.50
N SER A 36 5.38 0.06 5.47
CA SER A 36 5.18 1.39 4.93
C SER A 36 4.28 2.23 5.84
N VAL A 37 4.14 3.52 5.49
CA VAL A 37 3.18 4.44 6.12
C VAL A 37 2.29 4.99 5.02
N GLY A 38 1.01 4.63 5.06
CA GLY A 38 -0.02 5.21 4.19
C GLY A 38 -0.72 6.39 4.87
N SER A 39 -1.62 7.04 4.13
CA SER A 39 -2.51 8.05 4.72
C SER A 39 -3.40 7.42 5.79
N PRO A 40 -3.58 8.05 6.97
CA PRO A 40 -4.40 7.48 8.04
C PRO A 40 -5.87 7.32 7.65
N ARG A 41 -6.36 6.08 7.71
CA ARG A 41 -7.75 5.65 7.43
C ARG A 41 -8.32 4.71 8.52
N GLY A 42 -7.63 4.61 9.66
CA GLY A 42 -7.98 3.67 10.74
C GLY A 42 -7.29 2.30 10.62
N GLN A 43 -6.32 2.17 9.71
CA GLN A 43 -5.46 1.00 9.66
C GLN A 43 -4.52 0.94 10.86
N ILE A 44 -4.19 -0.28 11.27
CA ILE A 44 -3.19 -0.55 12.30
C ILE A 44 -1.81 -0.42 11.69
N ARG A 45 -1.61 -0.95 10.46
CA ARG A 45 -0.33 -0.92 9.76
C ARG A 45 -0.51 -0.94 8.24
N ASP A 46 0.52 -0.49 7.52
CA ASP A 46 0.61 -0.60 6.06
C ASP A 46 1.84 -1.44 5.67
N TYR A 47 1.72 -2.14 4.55
CA TYR A 47 2.80 -2.90 3.92
C TYR A 47 2.84 -2.63 2.41
N ARG A 48 4.05 -2.62 1.84
CA ARG A 48 4.24 -2.43 0.40
C ARG A 48 5.10 -3.52 -0.20
N GLY A 49 4.72 -3.98 -1.38
CA GLY A 49 5.50 -4.85 -2.24
C GLY A 49 5.71 -4.19 -3.59
N ASN A 50 6.76 -4.61 -4.31
CA ASN A 50 7.04 -4.13 -5.65
C ASN A 50 6.77 -5.25 -6.67
N VAL A 51 6.39 -4.88 -7.89
CA VAL A 51 6.35 -5.83 -9.02
C VAL A 51 7.55 -5.58 -9.91
N ASP A 52 8.51 -6.52 -9.90
CA ASP A 52 9.75 -6.42 -10.66
C ASP A 52 9.51 -6.27 -12.17
N GLY A 53 10.34 -5.45 -12.82
CA GLY A 53 10.20 -5.14 -14.25
C GLY A 53 9.00 -4.23 -14.60
N SER A 54 8.25 -3.75 -13.61
CA SER A 54 7.12 -2.85 -13.83
C SER A 54 7.16 -1.60 -12.94
N ASN A 55 6.27 -0.65 -13.21
CA ASN A 55 6.02 0.49 -12.32
C ASN A 55 4.99 0.19 -11.23
N LEU A 56 4.40 -1.00 -11.18
CA LEU A 56 3.32 -1.32 -10.25
C LEU A 56 3.86 -1.50 -8.82
N GLY A 57 3.09 -1.01 -7.86
CA GLY A 57 3.29 -1.22 -6.44
C GLY A 57 2.11 -1.95 -5.83
N ILE A 58 2.34 -2.89 -4.92
CA ILE A 58 1.28 -3.57 -4.18
C ILE A 58 1.18 -2.92 -2.82
N HIS A 59 -0.03 -2.58 -2.39
CA HIS A 59 -0.28 -1.99 -1.08
C HIS A 59 -1.25 -2.87 -0.29
N VAL A 60 -0.79 -3.34 0.87
CA VAL A 60 -1.57 -4.11 1.83
C VAL A 60 -1.81 -3.25 3.05
N VAL A 61 -3.07 -3.02 3.37
CA VAL A 61 -3.50 -2.19 4.49
C VAL A 61 -4.12 -3.09 5.53
N GLU A 62 -3.56 -3.09 6.74
CA GLU A 62 -3.99 -3.95 7.84
C GLU A 62 -4.97 -3.23 8.75
N PHE A 63 -6.21 -3.69 8.77
CA PHE A 63 -7.22 -3.32 9.76
C PHE A 63 -7.31 -4.38 10.86
N LEU A 64 -8.14 -4.13 11.89
CA LEU A 64 -8.34 -5.07 12.99
C LEU A 64 -8.92 -6.41 12.51
N GLY A 65 -9.92 -6.38 11.61
CA GLY A 65 -10.64 -7.57 11.16
C GLY A 65 -10.15 -8.19 9.85
N HIS A 66 -9.43 -7.44 9.02
CA HIS A 66 -9.08 -7.86 7.65
C HIS A 66 -7.82 -7.14 7.13
N TYR A 67 -7.38 -7.53 5.95
CA TYR A 67 -6.47 -6.77 5.11
C TYR A 67 -7.24 -6.21 3.91
N GLU A 68 -6.97 -4.98 3.50
CA GLU A 68 -7.27 -4.52 2.14
C GLU A 68 -6.02 -4.66 1.28
N VAL A 69 -6.16 -5.14 0.05
CA VAL A 69 -5.05 -5.25 -0.91
C VAL A 69 -5.44 -4.57 -2.21
N HIS A 70 -4.59 -3.69 -2.72
CA HIS A 70 -4.73 -3.05 -4.03
C HIS A 70 -3.37 -2.91 -4.71
N VAL A 71 -3.41 -2.63 -6.01
CA VAL A 71 -2.21 -2.39 -6.82
C VAL A 71 -2.22 -0.93 -7.28
N ASP A 72 -1.22 -0.19 -6.84
CA ASP A 72 -0.92 1.15 -7.31
C ASP A 72 -0.37 1.10 -8.73
N ARG A 73 -0.77 2.06 -9.57
CA ARG A 73 -0.24 2.20 -10.95
C ARG A 73 1.23 2.59 -10.93
N PHE A 74 1.64 3.37 -9.93
CA PHE A 74 3.01 3.80 -9.71
C PHE A 74 3.45 3.44 -8.30
N ASP A 75 4.48 2.61 -8.20
CA ASP A 75 5.17 2.29 -6.95
C ASP A 75 5.83 3.57 -6.40
N PRO A 76 5.51 4.04 -5.18
CA PRO A 76 6.07 5.26 -4.62
C PRO A 76 7.60 5.20 -4.46
N TYR A 77 8.20 4.01 -4.38
CA TYR A 77 9.66 3.86 -4.30
C TYR A 77 10.36 3.96 -5.66
N LYS A 78 9.63 3.78 -6.76
CA LYS A 78 10.15 3.89 -8.13
C LYS A 78 9.77 5.21 -8.80
N LYS A 79 8.52 5.65 -8.59
CA LYS A 79 7.84 6.76 -9.28
C LYS A 79 7.04 7.61 -8.28
N PRO A 80 7.71 8.27 -7.31
CA PRO A 80 7.05 8.95 -6.19
C PRO A 80 6.13 10.10 -6.62
N VAL A 81 6.51 10.86 -7.66
CA VAL A 81 5.71 12.01 -8.12
C VAL A 81 4.46 11.53 -8.83
N GLU A 82 4.60 10.55 -9.73
CA GLU A 82 3.47 9.97 -10.44
C GLU A 82 2.50 9.27 -9.48
N HIS A 83 3.04 8.55 -8.47
CA HIS A 83 2.23 7.95 -7.40
C HIS A 83 1.37 8.99 -6.68
N LEU A 84 1.95 10.11 -6.28
CA LEU A 84 1.22 11.18 -5.58
C LEU A 84 0.12 11.81 -6.44
N ILE A 85 0.33 11.93 -7.75
CA ILE A 85 -0.66 12.56 -8.65
C ILE A 85 -1.78 11.58 -9.01
N VAL A 86 -1.44 10.31 -9.24
CA VAL A 86 -2.34 9.32 -9.82
C VAL A 86 -3.00 8.44 -8.77
N ASP A 87 -2.21 7.87 -7.86
CA ASP A 87 -2.68 6.87 -6.89
C ASP A 87 -3.06 7.49 -5.54
N SER A 88 -2.43 8.60 -5.16
CA SER A 88 -2.67 9.26 -3.86
C SER A 88 -2.81 10.79 -3.90
N PRO A 89 -3.69 11.35 -4.77
CA PRO A 89 -3.84 12.81 -4.91
C PRO A 89 -4.26 13.52 -3.63
N GLY A 90 -4.99 12.85 -2.72
CA GLY A 90 -5.34 13.41 -1.41
C GLY A 90 -4.11 13.74 -0.55
N THR A 91 -3.05 12.93 -0.64
CA THR A 91 -1.80 13.12 0.11
C THR A 91 -1.11 14.44 -0.25
N LEU A 92 -1.22 14.89 -1.51
CA LEU A 92 -0.67 16.18 -1.95
C LEU A 92 -1.28 17.37 -1.18
N LEU A 93 -2.56 17.28 -0.81
CA LEU A 93 -3.26 18.33 -0.07
C LEU A 93 -2.89 18.35 1.42
N GLU A 94 -2.41 17.23 1.96
CA GLU A 94 -2.02 17.10 3.37
C GLU A 94 -0.59 17.60 3.64
N ILE A 95 0.32 17.55 2.65
CA ILE A 95 1.72 17.99 2.79
C ILE A 95 1.86 19.45 3.27
N PRO A 96 1.15 20.46 2.72
CA PRO A 96 1.25 21.84 3.20
C PRO A 96 0.80 22.02 4.65
N LEU A 97 -0.19 21.23 5.09
CA LEU A 97 -0.69 21.26 6.47
C LEU A 97 0.37 20.69 7.43
N LEU A 98 1.01 19.58 7.06
CA LEU A 98 2.08 18.97 7.83
C LEU A 98 3.30 19.91 7.96
N LEU A 99 3.73 20.55 6.86
CA LEU A 99 4.83 21.51 6.85
C LEU A 99 4.53 22.75 7.72
N ARG A 100 3.27 23.23 7.75
CA ARG A 100 2.85 24.33 8.64
C ARG A 100 2.90 23.97 10.12
N LEU A 101 2.56 22.73 10.47
CA LEU A 101 2.62 22.24 11.86
C LEU A 101 4.06 22.05 12.34
N MET A 102 4.97 21.63 11.45
CA MET A 102 6.40 21.49 11.76
C MET A 102 7.12 22.84 11.93
N LYS A 103 6.70 23.89 11.20
CA LYS A 103 7.25 25.26 11.34
C LYS A 103 6.81 26.00 12.61
N LYS A 104 5.82 25.50 13.35
CA LYS A 104 5.27 26.12 14.56
C LYS A 104 5.89 25.59 15.87
N ARG A 105 6.96 24.79 15.78
CA ARG A 105 7.74 24.33 16.94
C ARG A 105 9.08 25.04 16.99
#